data_AF-A0A7S2UJW2-F1
#
_entry.id   AF-A0A7S2UJW2-F1
#
_cell.length_a   1.000
_cell.length_b   1.000
_cell.length_c   1.000
_cell.angle_alpha   90.00
_cell.angle_beta   90.00
_cell.angle_gamma   90.00
#
_symmetry.space_group_name_H-M   'P 1'
#
loop_
_entity.id
_entity.type
_entity.pdbx_description
1 polymer ?
#
loop_
_entity_poly.entity_id
_entity_poly.type
_entity_poly.pdbx_seq_one_letter_code
_entity_poly.pdbx_strand_id
1 'polypeptide(L)'
;CQIVEQLEMLRDRPNRTEKPYIYHLDVGAMYPNIILTNRLQPSAIVDDATCAACDFNQAKNGCKRPMDWTWRGDFNPANKSEYDRTKDQLSRETTKDGLSFHQLPEQEQEGLISSRLKIYARNAYKKSKVTEEVNRKDTVCMRENDFYVETVRRFRDRRYELKKLTKVTKNMISKAKNPMERKEAEDKTLVYDSLQIAHKCILN
;
A
#
# COMPACT_ATOMS: atom_id res chain seq x y z
N CYS A 1 15.60 -37.05 -17.06
CA CYS A 1 14.49 -36.10 -16.83
C CYS A 1 14.91 -34.77 -17.46
N GLN A 2 14.19 -34.25 -18.46
CA GLN A 2 14.67 -33.18 -19.34
C GLN A 2 15.10 -31.89 -18.59
N ILE A 3 14.43 -31.55 -17.49
CA ILE A 3 14.79 -30.38 -16.67
C ILE A 3 16.13 -30.60 -15.94
N VAL A 4 16.34 -31.79 -15.39
CA VAL A 4 17.55 -32.13 -14.62
C VAL A 4 18.78 -32.03 -15.53
N GLU A 5 18.70 -32.60 -16.72
CA GLU A 5 19.79 -32.58 -17.69
C GLU A 5 20.13 -31.14 -18.15
N GLN A 6 19.12 -30.29 -18.38
CA GLN A 6 19.34 -28.88 -18.71
C GLN A 6 19.99 -28.10 -17.57
N LEU A 7 19.60 -28.37 -16.32
CA LEU A 7 20.22 -27.76 -15.14
C LEU A 7 21.66 -28.25 -14.93
N GLU A 8 21.93 -29.54 -15.18
CA GLU A 8 23.28 -30.12 -15.15
C GLU A 8 24.18 -29.49 -16.21
N MET A 9 23.69 -29.27 -17.43
CA MET A 9 24.42 -28.55 -18.47
C MET A 9 24.76 -27.09 -18.09
N LEU A 10 23.86 -26.41 -17.37
CA LEU A 10 24.11 -25.05 -16.86
C LEU A 10 25.14 -25.06 -15.72
N ARG A 11 25.08 -26.05 -14.83
CA ARG A 11 26.05 -26.25 -13.74
C ARG A 11 27.44 -26.55 -14.27
N ASP A 12 27.56 -27.49 -15.22
CA ASP A 12 28.84 -28.03 -15.71
C ASP A 12 29.54 -27.06 -16.69
N ARG A 13 28.79 -26.13 -17.29
CA ARG A 13 29.32 -25.05 -18.13
C ARG A 13 28.66 -23.72 -17.77
N PRO A 14 29.09 -23.05 -16.68
CA PRO A 14 28.44 -21.84 -16.17
C PRO A 14 28.76 -20.58 -16.99
N ASN A 15 29.95 -20.54 -17.62
CA ASN A 15 30.34 -19.43 -18.49
C ASN A 15 29.88 -19.72 -19.93
N ARG A 16 28.85 -19.00 -20.37
CA ARG A 16 28.17 -19.26 -21.65
C ARG A 16 27.93 -17.96 -22.40
N THR A 17 28.00 -18.04 -23.73
CA THR A 17 27.59 -16.96 -24.61
C THR A 17 26.39 -17.45 -25.41
N GLU A 18 25.20 -17.12 -24.93
CA GLU A 18 23.93 -17.54 -25.51
C GLU A 18 22.95 -16.37 -25.53
N LYS A 19 21.92 -16.47 -26.38
CA LYS A 19 20.89 -15.44 -26.48
C LYS A 19 20.05 -15.44 -25.19
N PRO A 20 19.89 -14.32 -24.49
CA PRO A 20 19.12 -14.29 -23.25
C PRO A 20 17.63 -14.45 -23.52
N TYR A 21 16.93 -15.04 -22.54
CA TYR A 21 15.48 -15.02 -22.45
C TYR A 21 15.06 -13.97 -21.42
N ILE A 22 14.25 -12.99 -21.84
CA ILE A 22 13.74 -11.94 -20.97
C ILE A 22 12.36 -12.36 -20.48
N TYR A 23 12.23 -12.61 -19.18
CA TYR A 23 10.97 -12.99 -18.54
C TYR A 23 10.44 -11.88 -17.64
N HIS A 24 9.12 -11.70 -17.62
CA HIS A 24 8.41 -10.86 -16.66
C HIS A 24 7.57 -11.74 -15.75
N LEU A 25 7.92 -11.77 -14.47
CA LEU A 25 7.22 -12.53 -13.43
C LEU A 25 6.46 -11.55 -12.55
N ASP A 26 5.15 -11.73 -12.43
CA ASP A 26 4.28 -10.87 -11.63
C ASP A 26 3.35 -11.71 -10.75
N VAL A 27 3.19 -11.27 -9.50
CA VAL A 27 2.30 -11.91 -8.54
C VAL A 27 0.90 -11.31 -8.74
N GLY A 28 -0.03 -12.15 -9.20
CA GLY A 28 -1.42 -11.73 -9.38
C GLY A 28 -2.03 -11.24 -8.06
N ALA A 29 -2.51 -10.00 -8.04
CA ALA A 29 -3.16 -9.38 -6.87
C ALA A 29 -2.32 -9.49 -5.58
N MET A 30 -1.06 -9.05 -5.64
CA MET A 30 -0.08 -9.13 -4.55
C MET A 30 -0.62 -8.65 -3.19
N TYR A 31 -0.95 -7.36 -3.03
CA TYR A 31 -1.38 -6.82 -1.74
C TYR A 31 -2.67 -7.45 -1.20
N PRO A 32 -3.73 -7.65 -2.01
CA PRO A 32 -4.92 -8.39 -1.57
C PRO A 32 -4.59 -9.78 -1.05
N ASN A 33 -3.70 -10.53 -1.71
CA ASN A 33 -3.31 -11.85 -1.23
C ASN A 33 -2.49 -11.77 0.06
N ILE A 34 -1.64 -10.75 0.24
CA ILE A 34 -0.92 -10.51 1.51
C ILE A 34 -1.90 -10.20 2.64
N ILE A 35 -2.90 -9.34 2.38
CA ILE A 35 -3.98 -8.99 3.32
C ILE A 35 -4.72 -10.26 3.75
N LEU A 36 -5.15 -11.09 2.79
CA LEU A 36 -5.92 -12.30 3.07
C LEU A 36 -5.09 -13.36 3.82
N THR A 37 -3.83 -13.54 3.44
CA THR A 37 -2.92 -14.50 4.07
C THR A 37 -2.63 -14.13 5.52
N ASN A 38 -2.54 -12.83 5.80
CA ASN A 38 -2.20 -12.31 7.12
C ASN A 38 -3.40 -11.78 7.91
N ARG A 39 -4.61 -11.90 7.37
CA ARG A 39 -5.86 -11.31 7.92
C ARG A 39 -5.68 -9.85 8.32
N LEU A 40 -4.98 -9.08 7.49
CA LEU A 40 -4.70 -7.67 7.76
C LEU A 40 -5.97 -6.84 7.60
N GLN A 41 -6.31 -6.12 8.67
CA GLN A 41 -7.39 -5.13 8.67
C GLN A 41 -7.15 -4.16 9.80
N PRO A 42 -7.62 -2.91 9.70
CA PRO A 42 -7.35 -1.89 10.71
C PRO A 42 -7.76 -2.31 12.13
N SER A 43 -8.94 -2.92 12.29
CA SER A 43 -9.45 -3.39 13.58
C SER A 43 -8.64 -4.53 14.20
N ALA A 44 -7.88 -5.27 13.39
CA ALA A 44 -7.07 -6.40 13.88
C ALA A 44 -5.69 -5.96 14.38
N ILE A 45 -5.27 -4.72 14.14
CA ILE A 45 -4.01 -4.20 14.68
C ILE A 45 -4.25 -3.79 16.12
N VAL A 46 -3.76 -4.58 17.07
CA VAL A 46 -4.01 -4.41 18.50
C VAL A 46 -2.74 -4.05 19.25
N ASP A 47 -2.87 -3.14 20.21
CA ASP A 47 -1.82 -2.85 21.18
C ASP A 47 -1.88 -3.82 22.37
N ASP A 48 -0.85 -3.77 23.22
CA ASP A 48 -0.75 -4.67 24.38
C ASP A 48 -1.88 -4.44 25.38
N ALA A 49 -2.36 -3.20 25.52
CA ALA A 49 -3.46 -2.85 26.43
C ALA A 49 -4.79 -3.47 25.98
N THR A 50 -5.14 -3.31 24.70
CA THR A 50 -6.36 -3.91 24.10
C THR A 50 -6.28 -5.42 24.13
N CYS A 51 -5.11 -5.98 23.80
CA CYS A 51 -4.92 -7.42 23.84
C CYS A 51 -5.00 -7.98 25.26
N ALA A 52 -4.53 -7.24 26.27
CA ALA A 52 -4.58 -7.66 27.67
C ALA A 52 -6.02 -7.75 28.21
N ALA A 53 -6.91 -6.86 27.77
CA ALA A 53 -8.32 -6.85 28.15
C ALA A 53 -9.17 -7.93 27.45
N CYS A 54 -8.61 -8.65 26.47
CA CYS A 54 -9.32 -9.66 25.70
C CYS A 54 -9.45 -10.99 26.47
N ASP A 55 -10.66 -11.55 26.54
CA ASP A 55 -10.93 -12.86 27.14
C ASP A 55 -10.10 -14.01 26.50
N PHE A 56 -9.67 -13.81 25.26
CA PHE A 56 -8.88 -14.77 24.50
C PHE A 56 -7.37 -14.58 24.64
N ASN A 57 -6.90 -13.71 25.53
CA ASN A 57 -5.48 -13.49 25.82
C ASN A 57 -4.86 -14.66 26.62
N GLN A 58 -4.79 -15.82 25.99
CA GLN A 58 -4.21 -17.04 26.56
C GLN A 58 -3.31 -17.69 25.50
N ALA A 59 -2.15 -18.19 25.91
CA ALA A 59 -1.17 -18.79 25.01
C ALA A 59 -1.77 -19.90 24.13
N LYS A 60 -2.73 -20.67 24.67
CA LYS A 60 -3.44 -21.75 23.97
C LYS A 60 -4.22 -21.29 22.72
N ASN A 61 -4.60 -20.01 22.65
CA ASN A 61 -5.42 -19.50 21.55
C ASN A 61 -4.60 -19.17 20.30
N GLY A 62 -3.27 -18.99 20.42
CA GLY A 62 -2.38 -18.78 19.27
C GLY A 62 -2.79 -17.64 18.31
N CYS A 63 -3.55 -16.65 18.78
CA CYS A 63 -4.20 -15.66 17.91
C CYS A 63 -3.35 -14.43 17.61
N LYS A 64 -2.21 -14.26 18.26
CA LYS A 64 -1.32 -13.10 18.08
C LYS A 64 -0.31 -13.39 16.97
N ARG A 65 -0.41 -12.66 15.87
CA ARG A 65 0.60 -12.70 14.80
C ARG A 65 1.43 -11.41 14.84
N PRO A 66 2.67 -11.45 15.34
CA PRO A 66 3.55 -10.29 15.26
C PRO A 66 4.00 -10.06 13.81
N MET A 67 4.01 -8.81 13.36
CA MET A 67 4.50 -8.40 12.05
C MET A 67 5.32 -7.13 12.14
N ASP A 68 6.46 -7.15 11.45
CA ASP A 68 7.35 -6.00 11.34
C ASP A 68 6.95 -5.12 10.16
N TRP A 69 7.07 -3.80 10.33
CA TRP A 69 6.87 -2.81 9.27
C TRP A 69 7.78 -1.61 9.47
N THR A 70 8.11 -0.92 8.40
CA THR A 70 8.98 0.26 8.45
C THR A 70 8.12 1.52 8.46
N TRP A 71 8.20 2.28 9.54
CA TRP A 71 7.66 3.63 9.60
C TRP A 71 8.66 4.60 8.97
N ARG A 72 8.18 5.48 8.11
CA ARG A 72 8.97 6.58 7.53
C ARG A 72 8.33 7.91 7.87
N GLY A 73 9.05 8.78 8.56
CA GLY A 73 8.62 10.13 8.88
C GLY A 73 9.45 11.18 8.15
N ASP A 74 8.77 12.10 7.46
CA ASP A 74 9.37 13.33 6.94
C ASP A 74 8.95 14.48 7.87
N PHE A 75 9.88 15.04 8.65
CA PHE A 75 9.58 16.11 9.61
C PHE A 75 10.59 17.26 9.53
N ASN A 76 10.23 18.41 10.10
CA ASN A 76 11.11 19.57 10.14
C ASN A 76 12.28 19.29 11.12
N PRO A 77 13.54 19.63 10.78
CA PRO A 77 14.68 19.46 11.69
C PRO A 77 14.56 20.26 13.00
N ALA A 78 13.67 21.27 13.05
CA ALA A 78 13.48 22.10 14.22
C ALA A 78 12.97 21.30 15.42
N ASN A 79 13.58 21.52 16.58
CA ASN A 79 13.15 20.89 17.82
C ASN A 79 11.94 21.62 18.44
N LYS A 80 11.37 21.05 19.51
CA LYS A 80 10.19 21.61 20.19
C LYS A 80 10.38 23.06 20.65
N SER A 81 11.55 23.41 21.19
CA SER A 81 11.81 24.78 21.66
C SER A 81 11.84 25.80 20.52
N GLU A 82 12.31 25.40 19.34
CA GLU A 82 12.36 26.25 18.15
C GLU A 82 10.98 26.41 17.51
N TYR A 83 10.16 25.36 17.58
CA TYR A 83 8.74 25.40 17.27
C TYR A 83 8.01 26.39 18.19
N ASP A 84 8.16 26.24 19.51
CA ASP A 84 7.48 27.09 20.50
C ASP A 84 7.89 28.56 20.32
N ARG A 85 9.19 28.84 20.13
CA ARG A 85 9.67 30.20 19.85
C ARG A 85 9.08 30.79 18.56
N THR A 86 8.93 29.97 17.52
CA THR A 86 8.33 30.40 16.25
C THR A 86 6.84 30.71 16.43
N LYS A 87 6.14 29.89 17.22
CA LYS A 87 4.74 30.12 17.59
C LYS A 87 4.58 31.41 18.41
N ASP A 88 5.48 31.67 19.36
CA ASP A 88 5.48 32.89 20.17
C ASP A 88 5.80 34.15 19.36
N GLN A 89 6.63 34.04 18.31
CA GLN A 89 6.86 35.15 17.39
C GLN A 89 5.59 35.44 16.57
N LEU A 90 4.97 34.40 16.02
CA LEU A 90 3.74 34.53 15.24
C LEU A 90 2.59 35.06 16.09
N SER A 91 2.48 34.70 17.38
CA SER A 91 1.43 35.20 18.27
C SER A 91 1.49 36.71 18.53
N ARG A 92 2.67 37.32 18.37
CA ARG A 92 2.90 38.76 18.50
C ARG A 92 2.75 39.51 17.18
N GLU A 93 2.75 38.80 16.06
CA GLU A 93 2.57 39.37 14.73
C GLU A 93 1.08 39.54 14.42
N THR A 94 0.74 40.62 13.74
CA THR A 94 -0.60 40.84 13.19
C THR A 94 -0.59 40.47 11.72
N THR A 95 -1.61 39.77 11.24
CA THR A 95 -1.75 39.49 9.81
C THR A 95 -2.01 40.78 9.02
N LYS A 96 -1.93 40.70 7.69
CA LYS A 96 -2.19 41.84 6.80
C LYS A 96 -3.59 42.43 6.97
N ASP A 97 -4.53 41.62 7.42
CA ASP A 97 -5.93 41.98 7.66
C ASP A 97 -6.17 42.51 9.09
N GLY A 98 -5.10 42.71 9.89
CA GLY A 98 -5.20 43.25 11.24
C GLY A 98 -5.61 42.22 12.31
N LEU A 99 -5.70 40.94 11.95
CA LEU A 99 -6.09 39.87 12.88
C LEU A 99 -4.88 39.33 13.64
N SER A 100 -5.11 38.99 14.92
CA SER A 100 -4.12 38.28 15.73
C SER A 100 -4.04 36.80 15.30
N PHE A 101 -2.86 36.21 15.42
CA PHE A 101 -2.63 34.78 15.15
C PHE A 101 -3.67 33.86 15.81
N HIS A 102 -4.08 34.14 17.05
CA HIS A 102 -5.05 33.33 17.79
C HIS A 102 -6.49 33.44 17.27
N GLN A 103 -6.78 34.47 16.48
CA GLN A 103 -8.11 34.67 15.87
C GLN A 103 -8.23 33.95 14.52
N LEU A 104 -7.13 33.45 13.97
CA LEU A 104 -7.12 32.70 12.73
C LEU A 104 -7.66 31.28 12.94
N PRO A 105 -8.25 30.66 11.90
CA PRO A 105 -8.54 29.23 11.91
C PRO A 105 -7.27 28.39 12.16
N GLU A 106 -7.42 27.25 12.84
CA GLU A 106 -6.31 26.36 13.19
C GLU A 106 -5.46 25.97 11.97
N GLN A 107 -6.12 25.69 10.83
CA GLN A 107 -5.44 25.35 9.57
C GLN A 107 -4.55 26.49 9.04
N GLU A 108 -4.97 27.75 9.19
CA GLU A 108 -4.16 28.91 8.80
C GLU A 108 -3.01 29.14 9.77
N GLN A 109 -3.25 28.96 11.07
CA GLN A 109 -2.22 29.00 12.10
C GLN A 109 -1.10 27.97 11.81
N GLU A 110 -1.47 26.73 11.50
CA GLU A 110 -0.55 25.66 11.13
C GLU A 110 0.23 25.99 9.85
N GLY A 111 -0.45 26.54 8.84
CA GLY A 111 0.18 26.96 7.59
C GLY A 111 1.26 28.04 7.80
N LEU A 112 0.98 29.02 8.65
CA LEU A 112 1.93 30.08 9.02
C LEU A 112 3.13 29.53 9.79
N ILE A 113 2.89 28.67 10.79
CA ILE A 113 3.94 28.02 11.57
C ILE A 113 4.84 27.17 10.66
N SER A 114 4.23 26.30 9.84
CA SER A 114 4.95 25.41 8.92
C SER A 114 5.82 26.19 7.94
N SER A 115 5.28 27.29 7.38
CA SER A 115 6.02 28.17 6.47
C SER A 115 7.21 28.83 7.14
N ARG A 116 7.01 29.37 8.36
CA ARG A 116 8.08 30.04 9.12
C ARG A 116 9.16 29.04 9.54
N LEU A 117 8.77 27.86 10.00
CA LEU A 117 9.70 26.78 10.36
C LEU A 117 10.48 26.24 9.16
N LYS A 118 9.89 26.22 7.96
CA LYS A 118 10.59 25.80 6.74
C LYS A 118 11.70 26.79 6.36
N ILE A 119 11.45 28.09 6.50
CA ILE A 119 12.46 29.13 6.29
C ILE A 119 13.55 29.04 7.35
N TYR A 120 13.16 28.93 8.62
CA TYR A 120 14.09 28.76 9.73
C TYR A 120 14.99 27.54 9.53
N ALA A 121 14.39 26.39 9.20
CA ALA A 121 15.11 25.14 8.95
C ALA A 121 16.13 25.26 7.82
N ARG A 122 15.76 25.89 6.70
CA ARG A 122 16.69 26.15 5.60
C ARG A 122 17.86 27.04 6.03
N ASN A 123 17.61 28.02 6.89
CA ASN A 123 18.64 28.96 7.32
C ASN A 123 19.58 28.35 8.37
N ALA A 124 19.03 27.74 9.41
CA ALA A 124 19.75 27.19 10.55
C ALA A 124 20.37 25.82 10.25
N TYR A 125 19.60 24.89 9.66
CA TYR A 125 20.00 23.50 9.46
C TYR A 125 20.43 23.18 8.01
N LYS A 126 20.33 24.15 7.09
CA LYS A 126 20.62 23.99 5.64
C LYS A 126 19.80 22.89 4.97
N LYS A 127 18.71 22.45 5.60
CA LYS A 127 17.79 21.41 5.12
C LYS A 127 16.37 21.79 5.53
N SER A 128 15.39 21.52 4.68
CA SER A 128 13.98 21.82 4.98
C SER A 128 13.24 20.67 5.66
N LYS A 129 13.75 19.44 5.54
CA LYS A 129 13.16 18.24 6.10
C LYS A 129 14.24 17.23 6.45
N VAL A 130 13.95 16.43 7.47
CA VAL A 130 14.69 15.23 7.87
C VAL A 130 13.76 14.05 7.62
N THR A 131 14.30 13.01 6.99
CA THR A 131 13.61 11.75 6.79
C THR A 131 14.22 10.73 7.75
N GLU A 132 13.38 10.08 8.54
CA GLU A 132 13.76 9.00 9.43
C GLU A 132 12.97 7.75 9.09
N GLU A 133 13.64 6.60 9.09
CA GLU A 133 13.03 5.28 8.91
C GLU A 133 13.27 4.44 10.16
N VAL A 134 12.19 3.93 10.75
CA VAL A 134 12.21 3.16 12.00
C VAL A 134 11.44 1.87 11.78
N ASN A 135 12.08 0.73 12.05
CA ASN A 135 11.39 -0.55 12.07
C ASN A 135 10.53 -0.64 13.34
N ARG A 136 9.25 -0.89 13.14
CA ARG A 136 8.24 -1.08 14.18
C ARG A 136 7.66 -2.48 14.06
N LYS A 137 7.03 -2.92 15.14
CA LYS A 137 6.42 -4.24 15.24
C LYS A 137 5.06 -4.09 15.87
N ASP A 138 4.04 -4.58 15.18
CA ASP A 138 2.67 -4.60 15.67
C ASP A 138 2.12 -6.03 15.69
N THR A 139 1.06 -6.23 16.47
CA THR A 139 0.40 -7.52 16.59
C THR A 139 -0.92 -7.51 15.82
N VAL A 140 -1.08 -8.48 14.92
CA VAL A 140 -2.33 -8.76 14.23
C VAL A 140 -3.13 -9.80 15.00
N CYS A 141 -4.34 -9.45 15.42
CA CYS A 141 -5.30 -10.35 16.05
C CYS A 141 -5.98 -11.24 14.99
N MET A 142 -5.64 -12.53 14.98
CA MET A 142 -6.19 -13.50 14.03
C MET A 142 -7.65 -13.90 14.33
N ARG A 143 -8.22 -13.43 15.45
CA ARG A 143 -9.59 -13.73 15.91
C ARG A 143 -10.57 -12.58 15.72
N GLU A 144 -10.09 -11.42 15.30
CA GLU A 144 -10.95 -10.26 15.07
C GLU A 144 -12.01 -10.56 14.00
N ASN A 145 -13.16 -9.89 14.10
CA ASN A 145 -14.21 -9.96 13.09
C ASN A 145 -13.63 -9.64 11.71
N ASP A 146 -13.85 -10.52 10.73
CA ASP A 146 -13.15 -10.51 9.46
C ASP A 146 -13.89 -9.78 8.33
N PHE A 147 -14.86 -8.91 8.66
CA PHE A 147 -15.65 -8.18 7.67
C PHE A 147 -14.81 -7.50 6.58
N TYR A 148 -13.71 -6.83 6.93
CA TYR A 148 -12.85 -6.16 5.95
C TYR A 148 -12.11 -7.18 5.07
N VAL A 149 -11.48 -8.18 5.70
CA VAL A 149 -10.75 -9.26 5.01
C VAL A 149 -11.67 -10.01 4.05
N GLU A 150 -12.90 -10.29 4.47
CA GLU A 150 -13.89 -10.97 3.63
C GLU A 150 -14.38 -10.10 2.47
N THR A 151 -14.50 -8.79 2.69
CA THR A 151 -14.80 -7.84 1.61
C THR A 151 -13.69 -7.85 0.55
N VAL A 152 -12.42 -7.78 0.97
CA VAL A 152 -11.25 -7.88 0.07
C VAL A 152 -11.27 -9.21 -0.70
N ARG A 153 -11.60 -10.33 -0.04
CA ARG A 153 -11.72 -11.65 -0.66
C ARG A 153 -12.74 -11.64 -1.79
N ARG A 154 -13.95 -11.13 -1.51
CA ARG A 154 -15.05 -11.07 -2.49
C ARG A 154 -14.69 -10.23 -3.71
N PHE A 155 -14.10 -9.05 -3.52
CA PHE A 155 -13.65 -8.21 -4.64
C PHE A 155 -12.55 -8.88 -5.48
N ARG A 156 -11.57 -9.53 -4.82
CA ARG A 156 -10.51 -10.28 -5.51
C ARG A 156 -11.08 -11.43 -6.32
N ASP A 157 -11.96 -12.24 -5.73
CA ASP A 157 -12.51 -13.43 -6.37
C ASP A 157 -13.40 -13.03 -7.55
N ARG A 158 -14.21 -11.98 -7.39
CA ARG A 158 -14.99 -11.39 -8.48
C ARG A 158 -14.10 -10.91 -9.63
N ARG A 159 -12.96 -10.27 -9.31
CA ARG A 159 -11.99 -9.87 -10.33
C ARG A 159 -11.38 -11.07 -11.05
N TYR A 160 -11.09 -12.17 -10.36
CA TYR A 160 -10.58 -13.39 -10.97
C TYR A 160 -11.58 -14.02 -11.94
N GLU A 161 -12.87 -14.01 -11.61
CA GLU A 161 -13.93 -14.43 -12.54
C GLU A 161 -13.91 -13.59 -13.82
N LEU A 162 -13.89 -12.27 -13.69
CA LEU A 162 -13.83 -11.35 -14.83
C LEU A 162 -12.56 -11.57 -15.66
N LYS A 163 -11.41 -11.71 -15.02
CA LYS A 163 -10.13 -12.00 -15.69
C LYS A 163 -10.17 -13.35 -16.44
N LYS A 164 -10.80 -14.37 -15.85
CA LYS A 164 -11.01 -15.67 -16.51
C LYS A 164 -11.92 -15.51 -17.73
N LEU A 165 -13.02 -14.78 -17.61
CA LEU A 165 -13.93 -14.49 -18.73
C LEU A 165 -13.22 -13.73 -19.84
N THR A 166 -12.42 -12.70 -19.54
CA THR A 166 -11.60 -11.98 -20.53
C THR A 166 -10.67 -12.94 -21.28
N LYS A 167 -10.03 -13.89 -20.59
CA LYS A 167 -9.16 -14.88 -21.24
C LYS A 167 -9.96 -15.81 -22.15
N VAL A 168 -11.11 -16.26 -21.69
CA VAL A 168 -12.00 -17.15 -22.46
C VAL A 168 -12.52 -16.45 -23.71
N THR A 169 -12.99 -15.19 -23.62
CA THR A 169 -13.48 -14.43 -24.78
C THR A 169 -12.36 -14.08 -25.75
N LYS A 170 -11.15 -13.75 -25.27
CA LYS A 170 -9.96 -13.59 -26.14
C LYS A 170 -9.67 -14.86 -26.95
N ASN A 171 -9.82 -16.03 -26.33
CA ASN A 171 -9.69 -17.32 -27.04
C ASN A 171 -10.86 -17.60 -28.00
N MET A 172 -12.03 -17.00 -27.81
CA MET A 172 -13.13 -17.12 -28.78
C MET A 172 -12.84 -16.28 -30.03
N ILE A 173 -12.22 -15.10 -29.89
CA ILE A 173 -11.82 -14.26 -31.04
C ILE A 173 -10.91 -15.04 -31.99
N SER A 174 -9.94 -15.81 -31.46
CA SER A 174 -9.03 -16.62 -32.27
C SER A 174 -9.68 -17.86 -32.90
N LYS A 175 -10.83 -18.29 -32.39
CA LYS A 175 -11.58 -19.46 -32.88
C LYS A 175 -12.82 -19.09 -33.70
N ALA A 176 -13.15 -17.81 -33.83
CA ALA A 176 -14.33 -17.34 -34.54
C ALA A 176 -14.25 -17.69 -36.03
N LYS A 177 -15.35 -18.21 -36.59
CA LYS A 177 -15.40 -18.66 -37.99
C LYS A 177 -15.99 -17.61 -38.93
N ASN A 178 -16.83 -16.72 -38.40
CA ASN A 178 -17.47 -15.66 -39.17
C ASN A 178 -17.21 -14.27 -38.54
N PRO A 179 -17.35 -13.18 -39.33
CA PRO A 179 -17.10 -11.82 -38.84
C PRO A 179 -18.04 -11.38 -37.70
N MET A 180 -19.27 -11.92 -37.65
CA MET A 180 -20.28 -11.55 -36.67
C MET A 180 -19.94 -12.11 -35.27
N GLU A 181 -19.60 -13.40 -35.17
CA GLU A 181 -19.10 -14.05 -33.95
C GLU A 181 -17.83 -13.37 -33.43
N ARG A 182 -16.95 -12.98 -34.36
CA ARG A 182 -15.71 -12.29 -34.01
C ARG A 182 -16.01 -10.94 -33.34
N LYS A 183 -16.89 -10.13 -33.93
CA LYS A 183 -17.29 -8.84 -33.37
C LYS A 183 -17.93 -8.99 -31.99
N GLU A 184 -18.83 -9.95 -31.82
CA GLU A 184 -19.46 -10.22 -30.52
C GLU A 184 -18.43 -10.63 -29.45
N ALA A 185 -17.44 -11.46 -29.82
CA ALA A 185 -16.36 -11.86 -28.93
C ALA A 185 -15.40 -10.70 -28.59
N GLU A 186 -15.14 -9.80 -29.53
CA GLU A 186 -14.38 -8.56 -29.33
C GLU A 186 -15.11 -7.62 -28.35
N ASP A 187 -16.40 -7.38 -28.55
CA ASP A 187 -17.23 -6.55 -27.67
C ASP A 187 -17.29 -7.12 -26.23
N LYS A 188 -17.54 -8.43 -26.09
CA LYS A 188 -17.52 -9.09 -24.76
C LYS A 188 -16.15 -9.00 -24.09
N THR A 189 -15.08 -9.16 -24.88
CA THR A 189 -13.71 -9.04 -24.37
C THR A 189 -13.46 -7.63 -23.84
N LEU A 190 -13.87 -6.60 -24.57
CA LEU A 190 -13.74 -5.21 -24.17
C LEU A 190 -14.47 -4.96 -22.83
N VAL A 191 -15.70 -5.47 -22.69
CA VAL A 191 -16.48 -5.33 -21.46
C VAL A 191 -15.78 -6.02 -20.28
N TYR A 192 -15.39 -7.29 -20.41
CA TYR A 192 -14.75 -8.01 -19.30
C TYR A 192 -13.39 -7.45 -18.92
N ASP A 193 -12.59 -6.99 -19.89
CA ASP A 193 -11.31 -6.36 -19.60
C ASP A 193 -11.51 -5.03 -18.88
N SER A 194 -12.47 -4.20 -19.32
CA SER A 194 -12.83 -2.96 -18.61
C SER A 194 -13.29 -3.23 -17.18
N LEU A 195 -14.17 -4.23 -16.99
CA LEU A 195 -14.68 -4.60 -15.67
C LEU A 195 -13.58 -5.13 -14.74
N GLN A 196 -12.65 -5.97 -15.22
CA GLN A 196 -11.57 -6.45 -14.36
C GLN A 196 -10.61 -5.33 -13.96
N ILE A 197 -10.35 -4.37 -14.87
CA ILE A 197 -9.50 -3.20 -14.58
C ILE A 197 -10.19 -2.32 -13.54
N ALA A 198 -11.50 -2.06 -13.67
CA ALA A 198 -12.25 -1.32 -12.66
C ALA A 198 -12.14 -1.98 -11.28
N HIS A 199 -12.31 -3.31 -11.22
CA HIS A 199 -12.12 -4.05 -9.96
C HIS A 199 -10.67 -4.02 -9.47
N LYS A 200 -9.68 -3.96 -10.36
CA LYS A 200 -8.27 -3.79 -9.97
C LYS A 200 -8.06 -2.46 -9.23
N CYS A 201 -8.68 -1.38 -9.71
CA CYS A 201 -8.56 -0.05 -9.10
C CYS A 201 -9.29 0.06 -7.76
N ILE A 202 -10.40 -0.66 -7.58
CA ILE A 202 -11.13 -0.68 -6.29
C ILE A 202 -10.41 -1.55 -5.25
N LEU A 203 -9.77 -2.63 -5.71
CA LEU A 203 -9.13 -3.61 -4.84
C LEU A 203 -7.76 -3.16 -4.30
N ASN A 204 -7.08 -2.26 -5.01
CA ASN A 204 -5.77 -1.72 -4.65
C ASN A 204 -5.92 -0.38 -3.93
#